data_AF-A0A1B9ESG3-F1
#
_entry.id   AF-A0A1B9ESG3-F1
#
_cell.length_a   1.000
_cell.length_b   1.000
_cell.length_c   1.000
_cell.angle_alpha   90.00
_cell.angle_beta   90.00
_cell.angle_gamma   90.00
#
_symmetry.space_group_name_H-M   'P 1'
#
loop_
_entity.id
_entity.type
_entity.pdbx_description
1 polymer ?
#
loop_
_entity_poly.entity_id
_entity_poly.type
_entity_poly.pdbx_seq_one_letter_code
_entity_poly.pdbx_strand_id
1 'polypeptide(L)'
;MARKASVSVRTIRHIEHGHVKPRHETLTRIAEVVGWQPPGGTDTSGLPASGPCTQEIRLLGPLSVLSGDRSVPIPRKQRVLLGLLAVQPDRMVSHEEIADALWGGEPPPAYPQLLHTHVARLRRIVDPPPGHGSTDRRIHTVRGGYVFNSAGVRVDLCHFEDRAALARRTAANDPQGALELYGQALSCWQGRLLHDIPQLWHHPAVVRVAQRHIDVAIELADLALRLKRSAFAVEHLRIASYEEPLHEPLQAYIMLALAASGRRAAALHLFAELRTRLKEELGVEPSDDIRQAHQAVLRQSGGGERASPLANATPPAGLRLLDAAYHATADLPAQQAASAFGPFPAMGVPAQLPPDSAPFTGRRKQLAALDGLLEHSRHKNGSLGIAVVHGPPDIGKSALAVHWAHQRLDDFPDGQLYASLQGSIDPGHRTVTPATVLTGFIRSLGVRDDWLPDTTEEATALFRSLLAGRRFVVVLDDIADASQVRHLLPGTPGNAVIATSRSPLADLTTREGALSLPLGALTADEAHELIVTHLGAERAEAEPGAAGELAAVCDHLPLDLRRSVARLAAAPDRPISEFVAELRRGTREPNNLYPFQSRERSSATRRDDGEDRRKRSLT
;
A
#
# COMPACT_ATOMS: atom_id res chain seq x y z
N MET A 1 31.49 -49.61 -13.78
CA MET A 1 30.72 -48.55 -13.11
C MET A 1 29.98 -47.67 -14.12
N ALA A 2 30.65 -46.85 -14.93
CA ALA A 2 30.05 -45.97 -15.96
C ALA A 2 28.99 -46.64 -16.86
N ARG A 3 29.37 -47.78 -17.46
CA ARG A 3 28.49 -48.56 -18.34
C ARG A 3 27.29 -49.21 -17.63
N LYS A 4 27.39 -49.47 -16.32
CA LYS A 4 26.29 -50.02 -15.50
C LYS A 4 25.33 -48.92 -15.01
N ALA A 5 25.84 -47.69 -14.80
CA ALA A 5 25.03 -46.54 -14.40
C ALA A 5 24.39 -45.80 -15.59
N SER A 6 24.66 -46.25 -16.83
CA SER A 6 24.31 -45.54 -18.07
C SER A 6 24.84 -44.10 -18.14
N VAL A 7 26.07 -43.88 -17.65
CA VAL A 7 26.74 -42.57 -17.61
C VAL A 7 28.08 -42.67 -18.34
N SER A 8 28.50 -41.61 -19.05
CA SER A 8 29.80 -41.62 -19.74
C SER A 8 30.97 -41.63 -18.74
N VAL A 9 32.07 -42.31 -19.10
CA VAL A 9 33.31 -42.34 -18.29
C VAL A 9 33.85 -40.92 -18.04
N ARG A 10 33.71 -40.03 -19.03
CA ARG A 10 34.09 -38.62 -18.93
C ARG A 10 33.27 -37.87 -17.88
N THR A 11 31.97 -38.14 -17.80
CA THR A 11 31.06 -37.54 -16.82
C THR A 11 31.42 -37.96 -15.40
N ILE A 12 31.73 -39.24 -15.17
CA ILE A 12 32.17 -39.72 -13.85
C ILE A 12 33.48 -39.03 -13.44
N ARG A 13 34.44 -38.90 -14.36
CA ARG A 13 35.72 -38.22 -14.09
C ARG A 13 35.55 -36.74 -13.73
N HIS A 14 34.63 -36.04 -14.40
CA HIS A 14 34.30 -34.64 -14.08
C HIS A 14 33.59 -34.49 -12.73
N ILE A 15 32.79 -35.48 -12.31
CA ILE A 15 32.16 -35.51 -10.98
C ILE A 15 33.22 -35.74 -9.89
N GLU A 16 34.15 -36.67 -10.11
CA GLU A 16 35.25 -36.95 -9.15
C GLU A 16 36.17 -35.74 -8.93
N HIS A 17 36.44 -34.97 -9.97
CA HIS A 17 37.29 -33.78 -9.88
C HIS A 17 36.52 -32.50 -9.48
N GLY A 18 35.22 -32.60 -9.16
CA GLY A 18 34.40 -31.47 -8.72
C GLY A 18 34.09 -30.42 -9.80
N HIS A 19 34.36 -30.72 -11.08
CA HIS A 19 34.21 -29.76 -12.18
C HIS A 19 32.76 -29.59 -12.64
N VAL A 20 31.86 -30.50 -12.28
CA VAL A 20 30.43 -30.44 -12.64
C VAL A 20 29.59 -30.94 -11.47
N LYS A 21 28.54 -30.22 -11.10
CA LYS A 21 27.56 -30.65 -10.09
C LYS A 21 26.57 -31.64 -10.74
N PRO A 22 26.59 -32.94 -10.39
CA PRO A 22 25.74 -33.92 -11.07
C PRO A 22 24.25 -33.72 -10.72
N ARG A 23 23.38 -34.03 -11.69
CA ARG A 23 21.93 -34.08 -11.47
C ARG A 23 21.59 -35.25 -10.53
N HIS A 24 20.55 -35.07 -9.71
CA HIS A 24 20.13 -36.05 -8.70
C HIS A 24 19.96 -37.47 -9.29
N GLU A 25 19.36 -37.58 -10.47
CA GLU A 25 19.14 -38.85 -11.15
C GLU A 25 20.45 -39.56 -11.56
N THR A 26 21.50 -38.79 -11.88
CA THR A 26 22.85 -39.33 -12.17
C THR A 26 23.51 -39.86 -10.91
N LEU A 27 23.32 -39.20 -9.77
CA LEU A 27 23.82 -39.66 -8.46
C LEU A 27 23.10 -40.92 -7.99
N THR A 28 21.78 -41.02 -8.17
CA THR A 28 20.99 -42.19 -7.79
C THR A 28 21.42 -43.43 -8.58
N ARG A 29 21.60 -43.32 -9.91
CA ARG A 29 22.08 -44.43 -10.75
C ARG A 29 23.52 -44.84 -10.44
N ILE A 30 24.37 -43.91 -10.01
CA ILE A 30 25.74 -44.21 -9.57
C ILE A 30 25.71 -44.91 -8.20
N ALA A 31 24.88 -44.44 -7.25
CA ALA A 31 24.73 -45.03 -5.92
C ALA A 31 24.22 -46.48 -5.95
N GLU A 32 23.24 -46.77 -6.79
CA GLU A 32 22.71 -48.13 -7.02
C GLU A 32 23.79 -49.09 -7.54
N VAL A 33 24.66 -48.62 -8.44
CA VAL A 33 25.71 -49.45 -9.06
C VAL A 33 26.88 -49.72 -8.11
N VAL A 34 27.11 -48.83 -7.13
CA VAL A 34 28.18 -48.96 -6.12
C VAL A 34 27.70 -49.73 -4.88
N GLY A 35 26.39 -50.03 -4.79
CA GLY A 35 25.81 -50.67 -3.60
C GLY A 35 25.85 -49.75 -2.38
N TRP A 36 25.88 -48.43 -2.60
CA TRP A 36 25.87 -47.46 -1.51
C TRP A 36 24.44 -47.31 -1.01
N GLN A 37 24.15 -47.92 0.14
CA GLN A 37 22.94 -47.63 0.91
C GLN A 37 23.21 -46.46 1.85
N PRO A 38 22.33 -45.45 1.91
CA PRO A 38 22.43 -44.41 2.92
C PRO A 38 22.27 -45.05 4.31
N PRO A 39 23.06 -44.63 5.31
CA PRO A 39 23.05 -45.29 6.61
C PRO A 39 21.71 -45.05 7.34
N GLY A 40 21.03 -46.16 7.69
CA GLY A 40 20.08 -46.24 8.80
C GLY A 40 18.61 -46.47 8.42
N GLY A 41 18.16 -47.73 8.56
CA GLY A 41 16.76 -48.10 8.73
C GLY A 41 16.52 -48.63 10.15
N THR A 42 15.25 -48.56 10.58
CA THR A 42 14.63 -48.96 11.87
C THR A 42 14.83 -48.02 13.07
N ASP A 43 13.97 -47.00 13.16
CA ASP A 43 13.18 -46.71 14.35
C ASP A 43 11.96 -45.83 13.96
N THR A 44 10.77 -46.29 14.32
CA THR A 44 9.49 -45.58 14.18
C THR A 44 9.39 -44.47 15.24
N SER A 45 10.11 -43.36 15.03
CA SER A 45 9.92 -42.07 15.72
C SER A 45 10.97 -41.06 15.24
N GLY A 46 10.86 -40.62 13.98
CA GLY A 46 11.74 -39.56 13.49
C GLY A 46 11.88 -39.58 11.97
N LEU A 47 11.10 -38.73 11.30
CA LEU A 47 11.59 -38.13 10.05
C LEU A 47 12.97 -37.52 10.32
N PRO A 48 13.88 -37.45 9.32
CA PRO A 48 15.17 -36.81 9.53
C PRO A 48 14.88 -35.43 10.09
N ALA A 49 15.43 -35.12 11.27
CA ALA A 49 15.45 -33.77 11.77
C ALA A 49 16.21 -32.96 10.72
N SER A 50 15.44 -32.37 9.81
CA SER A 50 15.86 -31.22 9.04
C SER A 50 16.47 -30.30 10.08
N GLY A 51 17.72 -29.85 9.87
CA GLY A 51 18.33 -28.86 10.75
C GLY A 51 17.30 -27.78 11.06
N PRO A 52 17.23 -27.29 12.31
CA PRO A 52 16.06 -26.59 12.84
C PRO A 52 15.54 -25.60 11.81
N CYS A 53 14.36 -25.89 11.23
CA CYS A 53 13.75 -24.99 10.27
C CYS A 53 13.45 -23.70 11.02
N THR A 54 14.34 -22.73 10.86
CA THR A 54 14.26 -21.46 11.58
C THR A 54 13.15 -20.58 11.03
N GLN A 55 12.51 -20.96 9.92
CA GLN A 55 11.52 -20.13 9.25
C GLN A 55 10.30 -20.93 8.78
N GLU A 56 9.11 -20.42 9.09
CA GLU A 56 7.81 -20.92 8.63
C GLU A 56 7.08 -19.81 7.86
N ILE A 57 6.47 -20.16 6.73
CA ILE A 57 5.62 -19.27 5.93
C ILE A 57 4.22 -19.87 5.93
N ARG A 58 3.23 -19.06 6.34
CA ARG A 58 1.83 -19.43 6.32
C ARG A 58 1.08 -18.68 5.25
N LEU A 59 0.40 -19.42 4.37
CA LEU A 59 -0.40 -18.94 3.25
C LEU A 59 -1.88 -19.28 3.42
N LEU A 60 -2.20 -20.38 4.13
CA LEU A 60 -3.55 -20.94 4.28
C LEU A 60 -4.42 -20.14 5.28
N GLY A 61 -4.52 -18.84 5.06
CA GLY A 61 -5.07 -17.83 5.95
C GLY A 61 -4.44 -16.47 5.63
N PRO A 62 -4.24 -15.58 6.63
CA PRO A 62 -3.45 -14.38 6.43
C PRO A 62 -1.96 -14.72 6.24
N LEU A 63 -1.29 -14.04 5.30
CA LEU A 63 0.15 -14.24 5.05
C LEU A 63 0.95 -13.92 6.32
N SER A 64 1.75 -14.87 6.79
CA SER A 64 2.69 -14.63 7.89
C SER A 64 4.01 -15.34 7.65
N VAL A 65 5.09 -14.70 8.08
CA VAL A 65 6.43 -15.27 8.10
C VAL A 65 6.89 -15.28 9.54
N LEU A 66 7.18 -16.47 10.04
CA LEU A 66 7.65 -16.71 11.39
C LEU A 66 9.13 -17.11 11.31
N SER A 67 9.98 -16.41 12.05
CA SER A 67 11.38 -16.80 12.23
C SER A 67 11.58 -17.23 13.69
N GLY A 68 11.68 -18.54 13.93
CA GLY A 68 11.46 -19.14 15.25
C GLY A 68 10.04 -18.82 15.73
N ASP A 69 9.92 -18.22 16.93
CA ASP A 69 8.63 -17.83 17.52
C ASP A 69 8.20 -16.38 17.18
N ARG A 70 8.96 -15.66 16.35
CA ARG A 70 8.69 -14.24 16.06
C ARG A 70 8.07 -14.03 14.69
N SER A 71 6.95 -13.32 14.64
CA SER A 71 6.37 -12.84 13.39
C SER A 71 7.19 -11.69 12.82
N VAL A 72 7.55 -11.80 11.55
CA VAL A 72 8.29 -10.78 10.82
C VAL A 72 7.30 -9.85 10.10
N PRO A 73 7.32 -8.53 10.34
CA PRO A 73 6.45 -7.60 9.62
C PRO A 73 6.89 -7.49 8.16
N ILE A 74 5.92 -7.54 7.25
CA ILE A 74 6.16 -7.49 5.80
C ILE A 74 5.35 -6.33 5.22
N PRO A 75 5.99 -5.39 4.49
CA PRO A 75 5.26 -4.30 3.84
C PRO A 75 4.34 -4.80 2.72
N ARG A 76 3.33 -4.00 2.37
CA ARG A 76 2.18 -4.43 1.53
C ARG A 76 2.59 -5.02 0.18
N LYS A 77 3.49 -4.38 -0.57
CA LYS A 77 3.94 -4.89 -1.88
C LYS A 77 4.78 -6.16 -1.76
N GLN A 78 5.62 -6.27 -0.72
CA GLN A 78 6.40 -7.48 -0.46
C GLN A 78 5.51 -8.64 -0.02
N ARG A 79 4.37 -8.39 0.65
CA ARG A 79 3.37 -9.42 0.95
C ARG A 79 2.78 -10.01 -0.34
N VAL A 80 2.36 -9.16 -1.27
CA VAL A 80 1.84 -9.62 -2.58
C VAL A 80 2.89 -10.45 -3.32
N LEU A 81 4.13 -9.94 -3.41
CA LEU A 81 5.22 -10.64 -4.08
C LEU A 81 5.53 -11.99 -3.42
N LEU A 82 5.61 -12.03 -2.08
CA LEU A 82 5.86 -13.28 -1.36
C LEU A 82 4.69 -14.25 -1.50
N GLY A 83 3.44 -13.79 -1.39
CA GLY A 83 2.26 -14.63 -1.56
C GLY A 83 2.21 -15.28 -2.94
N LEU A 84 2.50 -14.52 -4.01
CA LEU A 84 2.55 -15.03 -5.37
C LEU A 84 3.68 -16.05 -5.60
N LEU A 85 4.87 -15.78 -5.05
CA LEU A 85 6.00 -16.71 -5.18
C LEU A 85 5.82 -17.97 -4.33
N ALA A 86 5.33 -17.82 -3.10
CA ALA A 86 5.19 -18.90 -2.13
C ALA A 86 3.98 -19.80 -2.40
N VAL A 87 2.93 -19.30 -3.07
CA VAL A 87 1.83 -20.16 -3.57
C VAL A 87 2.25 -21.02 -4.77
N GLN A 88 3.40 -20.72 -5.37
CA GLN A 88 4.01 -21.48 -6.47
C GLN A 88 5.45 -21.88 -6.10
N PRO A 89 5.65 -22.66 -5.03
CA PRO A 89 6.98 -23.01 -4.56
C PRO A 89 7.76 -23.75 -5.63
N ASP A 90 9.06 -23.45 -5.73
CA ASP A 90 10.02 -24.07 -6.65
C ASP A 90 9.67 -23.92 -8.15
N ARG A 91 8.76 -23.00 -8.48
CA ARG A 91 8.40 -22.63 -9.85
C ARG A 91 8.81 -21.19 -10.17
N MET A 92 9.06 -20.94 -11.45
CA MET A 92 9.36 -19.60 -11.94
C MET A 92 8.07 -18.80 -12.10
N VAL A 93 8.03 -17.64 -11.45
CA VAL A 93 7.02 -16.60 -11.68
C VAL A 93 7.68 -15.50 -12.54
N SER A 94 7.03 -15.17 -13.65
CA SER A 94 7.60 -14.23 -14.63
C SER A 94 7.59 -12.79 -14.13
N HIS A 95 8.43 -11.92 -14.72
CA HIS A 95 8.37 -10.48 -14.43
C HIS A 95 7.01 -9.87 -14.76
N GLU A 96 6.34 -10.34 -15.82
CA GLU A 96 5.02 -9.87 -16.25
C GLU A 96 3.95 -10.30 -15.23
N GLU A 97 3.94 -11.57 -14.81
CA GLU A 97 3.01 -12.08 -13.80
C GLU A 97 3.17 -11.38 -12.44
N ILE A 98 4.43 -11.10 -12.05
CA ILE A 98 4.72 -10.30 -10.84
C ILE A 98 4.23 -8.86 -11.03
N ALA A 99 4.42 -8.28 -12.22
CA ALA A 99 3.99 -6.93 -12.51
C ALA A 99 2.47 -6.80 -12.48
N ASP A 100 1.76 -7.75 -13.07
CA ASP A 100 0.30 -7.81 -13.07
C ASP A 100 -0.23 -7.97 -11.65
N ALA A 101 0.37 -8.81 -10.83
CA ALA A 101 -0.03 -8.96 -9.43
C ALA A 101 0.24 -7.71 -8.58
N LEU A 102 1.36 -7.00 -8.82
CA LEU A 102 1.74 -5.82 -8.05
C LEU A 102 1.04 -4.53 -8.51
N TRP A 103 0.73 -4.39 -9.79
CA TRP A 103 0.24 -3.15 -10.42
C TRP A 103 -1.06 -3.32 -11.21
N GLY A 104 -1.67 -4.51 -11.24
CA GLY A 104 -3.01 -4.73 -11.81
C GLY A 104 -3.07 -4.63 -13.34
N GLY A 105 -1.99 -4.95 -14.05
CA GLY A 105 -1.92 -4.93 -15.52
C GLY A 105 -1.45 -3.60 -16.13
N GLU A 106 -1.28 -2.55 -15.31
CA GLU A 106 -0.73 -1.25 -15.75
C GLU A 106 0.57 -0.97 -15.01
N PRO A 107 1.71 -1.60 -15.35
CA PRO A 107 2.96 -1.30 -14.65
C PRO A 107 3.51 0.09 -15.02
N PRO A 108 4.15 0.82 -14.09
CA PRO A 108 4.82 2.08 -14.40
C PRO A 108 5.95 1.88 -15.43
N PRO A 109 6.34 2.90 -16.22
CA PRO A 109 7.39 2.76 -17.24
C PRO A 109 8.74 2.24 -16.70
N ALA A 110 9.04 2.49 -15.43
CA ALA A 110 10.24 2.03 -14.73
C ALA A 110 10.00 0.79 -13.83
N TYR A 111 8.96 -0.01 -14.10
CA TYR A 111 8.64 -1.19 -13.30
C TYR A 111 9.78 -2.22 -13.20
N PRO A 112 10.66 -2.44 -14.21
CA PRO A 112 11.72 -3.43 -14.08
C PRO A 112 12.71 -3.08 -12.96
N GLN A 113 13.04 -1.78 -12.81
CA GLN A 113 13.90 -1.30 -11.74
C GLN A 113 13.21 -1.37 -10.36
N LEU A 114 11.91 -1.05 -10.30
CA LEU A 114 11.12 -1.13 -9.06
C LEU A 114 10.97 -2.58 -8.58
N LEU A 115 10.75 -3.51 -9.52
CA LEU A 115 10.64 -4.93 -9.24
C LEU A 115 11.94 -5.48 -8.60
N HIS A 116 13.12 -5.09 -9.12
CA HIS A 116 14.39 -5.45 -8.49
C HIS A 116 14.52 -4.91 -7.05
N THR A 117 14.02 -3.70 -6.79
CA THR A 117 13.99 -3.10 -5.46
C THR A 117 13.07 -3.87 -4.50
N HIS A 118 11.86 -4.22 -4.95
CA HIS A 118 10.92 -5.01 -4.15
C HIS A 118 11.47 -6.40 -3.82
N VAL A 119 12.09 -7.07 -4.79
CA VAL A 119 12.75 -8.37 -4.58
C VAL A 119 13.94 -8.24 -3.63
N ALA A 120 14.78 -7.22 -3.76
CA ALA A 120 15.91 -7.02 -2.86
C ALA A 120 15.45 -6.78 -1.41
N ARG A 121 14.35 -6.04 -1.21
CA ARG A 121 13.73 -5.87 0.11
C ARG A 121 13.13 -7.17 0.64
N LEU A 122 12.42 -7.92 -0.21
CA LEU A 122 11.86 -9.21 0.18
C LEU A 122 12.97 -10.21 0.56
N ARG A 123 14.09 -10.22 -0.16
CA ARG A 123 15.28 -11.00 0.22
C ARG A 123 15.81 -10.65 1.60
N ARG A 124 15.84 -9.38 2.01
CA ARG A 124 16.26 -9.01 3.38
C ARG A 124 15.32 -9.55 4.46
N ILE A 125 14.08 -9.86 4.12
CA ILE A 125 13.05 -10.40 5.03
C ILE A 125 13.13 -11.93 5.08
N VAL A 126 13.31 -12.58 3.93
CA VAL A 126 13.12 -14.02 3.78
C VAL A 126 14.43 -14.79 3.62
N ASP A 127 15.51 -14.17 3.13
CA ASP A 127 16.82 -14.83 3.03
C ASP A 127 17.48 -14.90 4.43
N PRO A 128 18.19 -16.01 4.74
CA PRO A 128 18.93 -16.12 5.99
C PRO A 128 20.06 -15.06 6.09
N PRO A 129 20.44 -14.63 7.31
CA PRO A 129 21.49 -13.63 7.49
C PRO A 129 22.85 -14.13 6.95
N PRO A 130 23.66 -13.23 6.35
CA PRO A 130 24.96 -13.59 5.79
C PRO A 130 25.91 -14.08 6.90
N GLY A 131 26.38 -15.34 6.80
CA GLY A 131 27.31 -15.92 7.78
C GLY A 131 27.28 -17.46 7.88
N HIS A 132 26.19 -18.09 7.45
CA HIS A 132 26.03 -19.55 7.49
C HIS A 132 26.41 -20.22 6.15
N GLY A 133 27.64 -20.01 5.67
CA GLY A 133 28.33 -20.87 4.67
C GLY A 133 27.61 -21.29 3.37
N SER A 134 26.44 -20.76 3.02
CA SER A 134 25.62 -21.29 1.93
C SER A 134 25.08 -20.18 1.04
N THR A 135 25.13 -20.47 -0.25
CA THR A 135 24.36 -19.86 -1.34
C THR A 135 22.83 -20.04 -1.21
N ASP A 136 22.30 -20.26 0.00
CA ASP A 136 20.89 -20.52 0.32
C ASP A 136 20.05 -19.23 0.35
N ARG A 137 20.03 -18.50 -0.77
CA ARG A 137 18.97 -17.51 -0.97
C ARG A 137 17.65 -18.24 -1.12
N ARG A 138 16.58 -17.75 -0.50
CA ARG A 138 15.22 -18.26 -0.71
C ARG A 138 14.66 -17.78 -2.02
N ILE A 139 14.99 -16.56 -2.44
CA ILE A 139 14.51 -16.01 -3.71
C ILE A 139 15.63 -15.96 -4.71
N HIS A 140 15.58 -16.85 -5.71
CA HIS A 140 16.56 -16.90 -6.80
C HIS A 140 16.08 -16.07 -7.98
N THR A 141 17.01 -15.29 -8.56
CA THR A 141 16.77 -14.66 -9.86
C THR A 141 17.06 -15.71 -10.93
N VAL A 142 16.10 -15.95 -11.82
CA VAL A 142 16.28 -16.78 -13.01
C VAL A 142 16.06 -15.93 -14.27
N ARG A 143 16.38 -16.46 -15.44
CA ARG A 143 16.14 -15.74 -16.69
C ARG A 143 14.63 -15.53 -16.86
N GLY A 144 14.18 -14.28 -16.83
CA GLY A 144 12.78 -13.89 -17.07
C GLY A 144 11.89 -13.84 -15.82
N GLY A 145 12.42 -14.08 -14.62
CA GLY A 145 11.60 -14.05 -13.41
C GLY A 145 12.32 -14.45 -12.12
N TYR A 146 11.53 -14.89 -11.15
CA TYR A 146 11.99 -15.30 -9.83
C TYR A 146 11.43 -16.66 -9.43
N VAL A 147 12.19 -17.38 -8.62
CA VAL A 147 11.78 -18.65 -8.02
C VAL A 147 11.93 -18.52 -6.51
N PHE A 148 10.90 -18.93 -5.77
CA PHE A 148 10.99 -19.15 -4.33
C PHE A 148 11.37 -20.60 -4.06
N ASN A 149 12.54 -20.79 -3.46
CA ASN A 149 13.08 -22.08 -3.06
C ASN A 149 12.54 -22.44 -1.68
N SER A 150 11.72 -23.50 -1.64
CA SER A 150 11.06 -23.96 -0.41
C SER A 150 11.99 -24.78 0.50
N ALA A 151 13.16 -25.22 0.01
CA ALA A 151 14.04 -26.12 0.73
C ALA A 151 14.50 -25.53 2.07
N GLY A 152 14.19 -26.18 3.19
CA GLY A 152 14.55 -25.69 4.53
C GLY A 152 13.70 -24.54 5.06
N VAL A 153 12.56 -24.26 4.42
CA VAL A 153 11.49 -23.39 4.93
C VAL A 153 10.24 -24.24 5.11
N ARG A 154 9.58 -24.14 6.27
CA ARG A 154 8.29 -24.80 6.46
C ARG A 154 7.20 -23.95 5.81
N VAL A 155 6.69 -24.37 4.66
CA VAL A 155 5.53 -23.74 4.00
C VAL A 155 4.29 -24.59 4.31
N ASP A 156 3.27 -23.99 4.91
CA ASP A 156 2.02 -24.68 5.28
C ASP A 156 1.29 -25.27 4.06
N LEU A 157 1.34 -24.60 2.91
CA LEU A 157 0.83 -25.10 1.63
C LEU A 157 1.50 -26.42 1.22
N CYS A 158 2.83 -26.49 1.25
CA CYS A 158 3.56 -27.73 0.95
C CYS A 158 3.16 -28.84 1.93
N HIS A 159 2.99 -28.51 3.22
CA HIS A 159 2.56 -29.48 4.21
C HIS A 159 1.15 -30.03 3.92
N PHE A 160 0.21 -29.16 3.56
CA PHE A 160 -1.13 -29.54 3.15
C PHE A 160 -1.11 -30.47 1.93
N GLU A 161 -0.35 -30.12 0.87
CA GLU A 161 -0.25 -30.93 -0.34
C GLU A 161 0.37 -32.31 -0.07
N ASP A 162 1.46 -32.37 0.70
CA ASP A 162 2.14 -33.63 1.06
C ASP A 162 1.23 -34.56 1.86
N ARG A 163 0.50 -34.00 2.85
CA ARG A 163 -0.43 -34.77 3.69
C ARG A 163 -1.61 -35.29 2.90
N ALA A 164 -2.20 -34.46 2.03
CA ALA A 164 -3.31 -34.88 1.17
C ALA A 164 -2.87 -35.96 0.16
N ALA A 165 -1.67 -35.84 -0.42
CA ALA A 165 -1.12 -36.84 -1.33
C ALA A 165 -0.80 -38.17 -0.61
N LEU A 166 -0.28 -38.10 0.62
CA LEU A 166 -0.06 -39.28 1.45
C LEU A 166 -1.39 -39.96 1.81
N ALA A 167 -2.39 -39.18 2.25
CA ALA A 167 -3.72 -39.70 2.59
C ALA A 167 -4.34 -40.48 1.42
N ARG A 168 -4.29 -39.93 0.21
CA ARG A 168 -4.83 -40.59 -0.99
C ARG A 168 -4.15 -41.93 -1.29
N ARG A 169 -2.83 -42.01 -1.15
CA ARG A 169 -2.08 -43.27 -1.35
C ARG A 169 -2.37 -44.31 -0.27
N THR A 170 -2.62 -43.85 0.95
CA THR A 170 -2.92 -44.72 2.10
C THR A 170 -4.36 -45.22 2.09
N ALA A 171 -5.31 -44.48 1.48
CA ALA A 171 -6.75 -44.75 1.57
C ALA A 171 -7.19 -46.15 1.12
N ALA A 172 -6.46 -46.79 0.19
CA ALA A 172 -6.77 -48.15 -0.26
C ALA A 172 -6.38 -49.23 0.77
N ASN A 173 -5.30 -49.02 1.52
CA ASN A 173 -4.72 -50.00 2.43
C ASN A 173 -5.10 -49.76 3.90
N ASP A 174 -5.15 -48.49 4.30
CA ASP A 174 -5.54 -48.05 5.63
C ASP A 174 -6.47 -46.81 5.52
N PRO A 175 -7.78 -47.05 5.32
CA PRO A 175 -8.78 -45.99 5.28
C PRO A 175 -8.81 -45.13 6.54
N GLN A 176 -8.49 -45.70 7.70
CA GLN A 176 -8.57 -45.00 8.98
C GLN A 176 -7.40 -44.01 9.12
N GLY A 177 -6.17 -44.47 8.83
CA GLY A 177 -4.99 -43.60 8.81
C GLY A 177 -5.07 -42.55 7.71
N ALA A 178 -5.67 -42.85 6.56
CA ALA A 178 -5.93 -41.86 5.52
C ALA A 178 -6.88 -40.75 6.00
N LEU A 179 -7.93 -41.08 6.77
CA LEU A 179 -8.84 -40.09 7.33
C LEU A 179 -8.13 -39.12 8.29
N GLU A 180 -7.25 -39.64 9.15
CA GLU A 180 -6.44 -38.81 10.05
C GLU A 180 -5.47 -37.89 9.29
N LEU A 181 -4.83 -38.39 8.23
CA LEU A 181 -3.95 -37.60 7.39
C LEU A 181 -4.68 -36.48 6.65
N TYR A 182 -5.89 -36.74 6.15
CA TYR A 182 -6.74 -35.69 5.58
C TYR A 182 -7.15 -34.64 6.62
N GLY A 183 -7.47 -35.06 7.85
CA GLY A 183 -7.76 -34.14 8.95
C GLY A 183 -6.55 -33.25 9.28
N GLN A 184 -5.36 -33.82 9.36
CA GLN A 184 -4.10 -33.07 9.53
C GLN A 184 -3.89 -32.06 8.40
N ALA A 185 -4.14 -32.45 7.14
CA ALA A 185 -4.04 -31.53 6.00
C ALA A 185 -5.00 -30.34 6.16
N LEU A 186 -6.28 -30.59 6.43
CA LEU A 186 -7.29 -29.53 6.58
C LEU A 186 -7.07 -28.66 7.82
N SER A 187 -6.46 -29.19 8.89
CA SER A 187 -6.16 -28.41 10.10
C SER A 187 -5.15 -27.27 9.90
N CYS A 188 -4.41 -27.28 8.77
CA CYS A 188 -3.49 -26.19 8.41
C CYS A 188 -4.23 -24.92 7.96
N TRP A 189 -5.49 -25.04 7.54
CA TRP A 189 -6.29 -23.93 7.07
C TRP A 189 -6.85 -23.13 8.24
N GLN A 190 -6.65 -21.81 8.20
CA GLN A 190 -7.14 -20.85 9.22
C GLN A 190 -8.24 -19.92 8.66
N GLY A 191 -8.54 -20.03 7.36
CA GLY A 191 -9.51 -19.22 6.63
C GLY A 191 -9.18 -19.19 5.15
N ARG A 192 -9.67 -18.18 4.42
CA ARG A 192 -9.32 -17.92 3.02
C ARG A 192 -7.82 -17.90 2.78
N LEU A 193 -7.38 -18.56 1.71
CA LEU A 193 -6.01 -18.48 1.20
C LEU A 193 -5.63 -17.03 0.92
N LEU A 194 -4.53 -16.55 1.53
CA LEU A 194 -4.06 -15.17 1.42
C LEU A 194 -5.17 -14.14 1.67
N HIS A 195 -5.95 -14.35 2.73
CA HIS A 195 -7.12 -13.52 3.07
C HIS A 195 -6.82 -12.01 3.08
N ASP A 196 -5.62 -11.62 3.50
CA ASP A 196 -5.20 -10.22 3.61
C ASP A 196 -4.67 -9.62 2.29
N ILE A 197 -4.65 -10.39 1.19
CA ILE A 197 -4.08 -10.00 -0.10
C ILE A 197 -5.12 -10.14 -1.22
N PRO A 198 -6.11 -9.24 -1.30
CA PRO A 198 -7.19 -9.33 -2.28
C PRO A 198 -6.72 -9.26 -3.74
N GLN A 199 -5.55 -8.68 -4.01
CA GLN A 199 -4.94 -8.61 -5.34
C GLN A 199 -4.69 -10.00 -5.95
N LEU A 200 -4.50 -11.02 -5.11
CA LEU A 200 -4.18 -12.37 -5.56
C LEU A 200 -5.39 -13.31 -5.60
N TRP A 201 -6.57 -12.92 -5.11
CA TRP A 201 -7.73 -13.83 -5.00
C TRP A 201 -8.18 -14.43 -6.34
N HIS A 202 -8.07 -13.67 -7.42
CA HIS A 202 -8.43 -14.12 -8.77
C HIS A 202 -7.22 -14.67 -9.54
N HIS A 203 -6.04 -14.71 -8.92
CA HIS A 203 -4.84 -15.20 -9.59
C HIS A 203 -4.97 -16.72 -9.82
N PRO A 204 -4.67 -17.25 -11.03
CA PRO A 204 -4.90 -18.66 -11.36
C PRO A 204 -4.24 -19.64 -10.38
N ALA A 205 -3.05 -19.31 -9.86
CA ALA A 205 -2.36 -20.15 -8.88
C ALA A 205 -3.10 -20.21 -7.53
N VAL A 206 -3.69 -19.11 -7.08
CA VAL A 206 -4.46 -19.03 -5.82
C VAL A 206 -5.79 -19.76 -5.99
N VAL A 207 -6.50 -19.53 -7.10
CA VAL A 207 -7.74 -20.24 -7.43
C VAL A 207 -7.52 -21.75 -7.48
N ARG A 208 -6.41 -22.22 -8.07
CA ARG A 208 -6.06 -23.65 -8.10
C ARG A 208 -5.89 -24.25 -6.71
N VAL A 209 -5.23 -23.55 -5.79
CA VAL A 209 -5.04 -24.03 -4.41
C VAL A 209 -6.34 -23.96 -3.62
N ALA A 210 -7.17 -22.94 -3.83
CA ALA A 210 -8.51 -22.85 -3.24
C ALA A 210 -9.40 -24.01 -3.69
N GLN A 211 -9.41 -24.35 -4.99
CA GLN A 211 -10.12 -25.53 -5.49
C GLN A 211 -9.58 -26.81 -4.85
N ARG A 212 -8.25 -26.91 -4.70
CA ARG A 212 -7.61 -28.07 -4.08
C ARG A 212 -8.06 -28.28 -2.63
N HIS A 213 -8.33 -27.21 -1.88
CA HIS A 213 -8.91 -27.28 -0.54
C HIS A 213 -10.27 -27.97 -0.56
N ILE A 214 -11.14 -27.57 -1.48
CA ILE A 214 -12.49 -28.11 -1.65
C ILE A 214 -12.42 -29.59 -2.00
N ASP A 215 -11.55 -29.98 -2.94
CA ASP A 215 -11.40 -31.37 -3.36
C ASP A 215 -10.98 -32.25 -2.18
N VAL A 216 -10.01 -31.81 -1.39
CA VAL A 216 -9.53 -32.53 -0.20
C VAL A 216 -10.61 -32.60 0.88
N ALA A 217 -11.39 -31.54 1.06
CA ALA A 217 -12.54 -31.51 1.96
C ALA A 217 -13.60 -32.55 1.55
N ILE A 218 -13.92 -32.63 0.26
CA ILE A 218 -14.84 -33.62 -0.29
C ILE A 218 -14.32 -35.04 -0.12
N GLU A 219 -13.03 -35.29 -0.41
CA GLU A 219 -12.38 -36.60 -0.20
C GLU A 219 -12.46 -37.06 1.26
N LEU A 220 -12.19 -36.15 2.21
CA LEU A 220 -12.32 -36.41 3.64
C LEU A 220 -13.78 -36.73 4.01
N ALA A 221 -14.73 -35.95 3.50
CA ALA A 221 -16.15 -36.12 3.82
C ALA A 221 -16.68 -37.48 3.35
N ASP A 222 -16.37 -37.86 2.10
CA ASP A 222 -16.76 -39.14 1.54
C ASP A 222 -16.15 -40.32 2.33
N LEU A 223 -14.86 -40.25 2.65
CA LEU A 223 -14.19 -41.28 3.43
C LEU A 223 -14.76 -41.38 4.86
N ALA A 224 -14.99 -40.25 5.52
CA ALA A 224 -15.57 -40.19 6.85
C ALA A 224 -16.99 -40.77 6.90
N LEU A 225 -17.82 -40.49 5.89
CA LEU A 225 -19.17 -41.06 5.79
C LEU A 225 -19.12 -42.58 5.61
N ARG A 226 -18.23 -43.09 4.75
CA ARG A 226 -18.00 -44.54 4.57
C ARG A 226 -17.55 -45.22 5.87
N LEU A 227 -16.70 -44.56 6.65
CA LEU A 227 -16.21 -45.04 7.95
C LEU A 227 -17.15 -44.74 9.13
N LYS A 228 -18.32 -44.15 8.88
CA LYS A 228 -19.30 -43.72 9.92
C LYS A 228 -18.70 -42.77 10.97
N ARG A 229 -17.72 -41.95 10.56
CA ARG A 229 -17.05 -40.92 11.37
C ARG A 229 -17.60 -39.52 11.06
N SER A 230 -18.91 -39.37 10.93
CA SER A 230 -19.54 -38.14 10.43
C SER A 230 -19.28 -36.90 11.29
N ALA A 231 -19.12 -37.06 12.60
CA ALA A 231 -18.75 -35.94 13.48
C ALA A 231 -17.37 -35.35 13.13
N PHE A 232 -16.41 -36.19 12.74
CA PHE A 232 -15.08 -35.78 12.32
C PHE A 232 -15.12 -34.96 11.02
N ALA A 233 -15.98 -35.37 10.07
CA ALA A 233 -16.22 -34.59 8.85
C ALA A 233 -16.80 -33.21 9.16
N VAL A 234 -17.86 -33.14 9.98
CA VAL A 234 -18.48 -31.84 10.34
C VAL A 234 -17.47 -30.88 10.95
N GLU A 235 -16.53 -31.36 11.77
CA GLU A 235 -15.49 -30.53 12.37
C GLU A 235 -14.53 -29.92 11.35
N HIS A 236 -14.05 -30.73 10.40
CA HIS A 236 -13.01 -30.31 9.45
C HIS A 236 -13.57 -29.57 8.22
N LEU A 237 -14.86 -29.71 7.91
CA LEU A 237 -15.48 -29.04 6.75
C LEU A 237 -15.92 -27.58 7.03
N ARG A 238 -15.86 -27.11 8.28
CA ARG A 238 -16.41 -25.80 8.68
C ARG A 238 -15.78 -24.63 7.93
N ILE A 239 -14.46 -24.66 7.75
CA ILE A 239 -13.72 -23.57 7.10
C ILE A 239 -14.07 -23.54 5.61
N ALA A 240 -13.98 -24.69 4.92
CA ALA A 240 -14.36 -24.80 3.51
C ALA A 240 -15.82 -24.37 3.26
N SER A 241 -16.74 -24.73 4.18
CA SER A 241 -18.15 -24.33 4.10
C SER A 241 -18.37 -22.82 4.14
N TYR A 242 -17.54 -22.09 4.90
CA TYR A 242 -17.68 -20.65 5.09
C TYR A 242 -17.08 -19.88 3.91
N GLU A 243 -15.96 -20.38 3.38
CA GLU A 243 -15.30 -19.80 2.21
C GLU A 243 -16.07 -20.02 0.91
N GLU A 244 -16.71 -21.18 0.78
CA GLU A 244 -17.40 -21.60 -0.45
C GLU A 244 -18.88 -21.95 -0.18
N PRO A 245 -19.70 -20.95 0.21
CA PRO A 245 -21.09 -21.19 0.59
C PRO A 245 -21.96 -21.65 -0.58
N LEU A 246 -21.61 -21.33 -1.83
CA LEU A 246 -22.36 -21.69 -3.03
C LEU A 246 -21.88 -23.00 -3.69
N HIS A 247 -20.82 -23.64 -3.15
CA HIS A 247 -20.28 -24.87 -3.74
C HIS A 247 -21.15 -26.09 -3.40
N GLU A 248 -22.17 -26.34 -4.23
CA GLU A 248 -23.23 -27.32 -3.97
C GLU A 248 -22.75 -28.73 -3.59
N PRO A 249 -21.74 -29.34 -4.26
CA PRO A 249 -21.24 -30.67 -3.86
C PRO A 249 -20.67 -30.69 -2.43
N LEU A 250 -19.95 -29.65 -2.02
CA LEU A 250 -19.38 -29.53 -0.68
C LEU A 250 -20.51 -29.41 0.36
N GLN A 251 -21.49 -28.55 0.06
CA GLN A 251 -22.66 -28.36 0.91
C GLN A 251 -23.49 -29.66 1.06
N ALA A 252 -23.57 -30.48 0.00
CA ALA A 252 -24.22 -31.79 0.04
C ALA A 252 -23.52 -32.75 1.02
N TYR A 253 -22.20 -32.82 0.98
CA TYR A 253 -21.42 -33.64 1.91
C TYR A 253 -21.56 -33.17 3.37
N ILE A 254 -21.57 -31.85 3.61
CA ILE A 254 -21.80 -31.29 4.96
C ILE A 254 -23.20 -31.64 5.46
N MET A 255 -24.21 -31.47 4.61
CA MET A 255 -25.60 -31.81 4.95
C MET A 255 -25.74 -33.29 5.33
N LEU A 256 -25.14 -34.21 4.56
CA LEU A 256 -25.12 -35.64 4.85
C LEU A 256 -24.38 -35.94 6.16
N ALA A 257 -23.22 -35.31 6.39
CA ALA A 257 -22.44 -35.49 7.60
C ALA A 257 -23.18 -34.98 8.86
N LEU A 258 -23.84 -33.82 8.77
CA LEU A 258 -24.68 -33.27 9.84
C LEU A 258 -25.84 -34.22 10.18
N ALA A 259 -26.57 -34.70 9.18
CA ALA A 259 -27.66 -35.65 9.39
C ALA A 259 -27.16 -36.97 10.02
N ALA A 260 -26.05 -37.50 9.52
CA ALA A 260 -25.42 -38.72 10.03
C ALA A 260 -24.90 -38.57 11.47
N SER A 261 -24.54 -37.36 11.89
CA SER A 261 -24.16 -37.03 13.28
C SER A 261 -25.35 -36.76 14.22
N GLY A 262 -26.59 -36.95 13.76
CA GLY A 262 -27.81 -36.67 14.53
C GLY A 262 -28.25 -35.21 14.54
N ARG A 263 -27.57 -34.32 13.79
CA ARG A 263 -27.88 -32.88 13.69
C ARG A 263 -28.79 -32.59 12.49
N ARG A 264 -29.92 -33.29 12.42
CA ARG A 264 -30.86 -33.23 11.30
C ARG A 264 -31.41 -31.83 11.03
N ALA A 265 -31.83 -31.10 12.07
CA ALA A 265 -32.37 -29.76 11.92
C ALA A 265 -31.35 -28.80 11.27
N ALA A 266 -30.08 -28.92 11.64
CA ALA A 266 -29.00 -28.13 11.04
C ALA A 266 -28.79 -28.49 9.56
N ALA A 267 -28.89 -29.77 9.20
CA ALA A 267 -28.81 -30.22 7.80
C ALA A 267 -29.93 -29.63 6.93
N LEU A 268 -31.18 -29.62 7.41
CA LEU A 268 -32.32 -29.03 6.70
C LEU A 268 -32.22 -27.50 6.62
N HIS A 269 -31.71 -26.85 7.66
CA HIS A 269 -31.50 -25.41 7.66
C HIS A 269 -30.46 -24.99 6.62
N LEU A 270 -29.33 -25.74 6.54
CA LEU A 270 -28.29 -25.52 5.54
C LEU A 270 -28.85 -25.57 4.11
N PHE A 271 -29.72 -26.54 3.80
CA PHE A 271 -30.38 -26.60 2.48
C PHE A 271 -31.28 -25.38 2.21
N ALA A 272 -32.06 -24.94 3.20
CA ALA A 272 -32.94 -23.78 3.06
C ALA A 272 -32.14 -22.48 2.85
N GLU A 273 -31.05 -22.30 3.60
CA GLU A 273 -30.12 -21.18 3.44
C GLU A 273 -29.46 -21.20 2.05
N LEU A 274 -28.91 -22.34 1.64
CA LEU A 274 -28.26 -22.50 0.34
C LEU A 274 -29.24 -22.22 -0.82
N ARG A 275 -30.45 -22.76 -0.78
CA ARG A 275 -31.48 -22.51 -1.81
C ARG A 275 -31.82 -21.02 -1.91
N THR A 276 -31.92 -20.35 -0.77
CA THR A 276 -32.21 -18.91 -0.72
C THR A 276 -31.08 -18.13 -1.37
N ARG A 277 -29.82 -18.42 -1.03
CA ARG A 277 -28.64 -17.76 -1.64
C ARG A 277 -28.50 -18.06 -3.13
N LEU A 278 -28.66 -19.30 -3.58
CA LEU A 278 -28.59 -19.64 -5.02
C LEU A 278 -29.64 -18.87 -5.82
N LYS A 279 -30.84 -18.70 -5.27
CA LYS A 279 -31.91 -17.93 -5.90
C LYS A 279 -31.62 -16.43 -5.90
N GLU A 280 -31.15 -15.87 -4.79
CA GLU A 280 -30.90 -14.44 -4.64
C GLU A 280 -29.65 -13.96 -5.37
N GLU A 281 -28.56 -14.73 -5.31
CA GLU A 281 -27.25 -14.32 -5.86
C GLU A 281 -27.04 -14.77 -7.31
N LEU A 282 -27.54 -15.96 -7.69
CA LEU A 282 -27.31 -16.55 -9.01
C LEU A 282 -28.60 -16.70 -9.85
N GLY A 283 -29.79 -16.57 -9.24
CA GLY A 283 -31.06 -16.77 -9.93
C GLY A 283 -31.32 -18.22 -10.37
N VAL A 284 -30.61 -19.19 -9.79
CA VAL A 284 -30.69 -20.61 -10.15
C VAL A 284 -31.35 -21.44 -9.05
N GLU A 285 -31.95 -22.56 -9.43
CA GLU A 285 -32.46 -23.56 -8.49
C GLU A 285 -31.35 -24.57 -8.11
N PRO A 286 -31.44 -25.23 -6.93
CA PRO A 286 -30.43 -26.20 -6.50
C PRO A 286 -30.29 -27.39 -7.44
N SER A 287 -29.05 -27.82 -7.66
CA SER A 287 -28.64 -28.96 -8.47
C SER A 287 -29.19 -30.30 -7.98
N ASP A 288 -29.12 -31.33 -8.82
CA ASP A 288 -29.58 -32.67 -8.46
C ASP A 288 -28.81 -33.28 -7.29
N ASP A 289 -27.52 -33.02 -7.16
CA ASP A 289 -26.69 -33.61 -6.11
C ASP A 289 -27.14 -33.15 -4.71
N ILE A 290 -27.35 -31.84 -4.52
CA ILE A 290 -27.84 -31.29 -3.26
C ILE A 290 -29.31 -31.67 -3.01
N ARG A 291 -30.14 -31.75 -4.06
CA ARG A 291 -31.54 -32.23 -3.95
C ARG A 291 -31.60 -33.68 -3.49
N GLN A 292 -30.76 -34.55 -4.04
CA GLN A 292 -30.70 -35.96 -3.64
C GLN A 292 -30.23 -36.10 -2.19
N ALA A 293 -29.22 -35.33 -1.78
CA ALA A 293 -28.77 -35.30 -0.40
C ALA A 293 -29.90 -34.84 0.55
N HIS A 294 -30.66 -33.80 0.17
CA HIS A 294 -31.81 -33.32 0.96
C HIS A 294 -32.91 -34.39 1.09
N GLN A 295 -33.23 -35.08 -0.01
CA GLN A 295 -34.17 -36.21 0.02
C GLN A 295 -33.69 -37.36 0.90
N ALA A 296 -32.38 -37.66 0.90
CA ALA A 296 -31.80 -38.68 1.78
C ALA A 296 -31.97 -38.31 3.26
N VAL A 297 -31.77 -37.04 3.63
CA VAL A 297 -32.05 -36.54 4.98
C VAL A 297 -33.54 -36.66 5.31
N LEU A 298 -34.44 -36.29 4.38
CA LEU A 298 -35.89 -36.38 4.59
C LEU A 298 -36.36 -37.82 4.85
N ARG A 299 -35.90 -38.82 4.07
CA ARG A 299 -36.31 -40.23 4.20
C ARG A 299 -35.96 -40.84 5.56
N GLN A 300 -34.93 -40.34 6.25
CA GLN A 300 -34.62 -40.75 7.63
C GLN A 300 -35.71 -40.37 8.65
N SER A 301 -36.70 -39.51 8.30
CA SER A 301 -37.79 -39.13 9.22
C SER A 301 -38.94 -40.13 9.26
N GLY A 302 -39.02 -41.04 8.29
CA GLY A 302 -40.19 -41.88 8.06
C GLY A 302 -40.21 -43.21 8.82
N GLY A 303 -39.18 -43.53 9.61
CA GLY A 303 -39.08 -44.81 10.33
C GLY A 303 -38.54 -44.62 11.73
N GLY A 304 -39.41 -44.75 12.73
CA GLY A 304 -39.00 -44.85 14.12
C GLY A 304 -38.37 -46.21 14.38
N GLU A 305 -37.05 -46.31 14.29
CA GLU A 305 -36.27 -47.35 14.98
C GLU A 305 -34.79 -46.94 15.06
N ARG A 306 -34.20 -47.04 16.26
CA ARG A 306 -32.78 -46.82 16.50
C ARG A 306 -31.98 -48.01 15.95
N ALA A 307 -31.40 -47.88 14.76
CA ALA A 307 -30.08 -48.41 14.35
C ALA A 307 -29.82 -48.17 12.84
N SER A 308 -28.57 -47.86 12.50
CA SER A 308 -27.98 -47.65 11.14
C SER A 308 -28.68 -48.36 9.96
N PRO A 309 -28.82 -47.67 8.80
CA PRO A 309 -27.86 -47.96 7.73
C PRO A 309 -27.52 -46.75 6.84
N LEU A 310 -26.41 -46.05 7.13
CA LEU A 310 -25.61 -45.39 6.08
C LEU A 310 -24.58 -46.36 5.46
N ALA A 311 -24.55 -47.63 5.90
CA ALA A 311 -23.63 -48.64 5.37
C ALA A 311 -23.82 -48.91 3.86
N ASN A 312 -24.99 -48.59 3.30
CA ASN A 312 -25.31 -48.79 1.88
C ASN A 312 -25.70 -47.49 1.15
N ALA A 313 -25.59 -46.32 1.78
CA ALA A 313 -25.70 -45.05 1.06
C ALA A 313 -24.39 -44.80 0.32
N THR A 314 -24.21 -45.52 -0.78
CA THR A 314 -23.24 -45.14 -1.79
C THR A 314 -23.54 -43.68 -2.16
N PRO A 315 -22.55 -42.76 -2.15
CA PRO A 315 -22.77 -41.42 -2.71
C PRO A 315 -23.35 -41.60 -4.12
N PRO A 316 -24.31 -40.76 -4.54
CA PRO A 316 -24.99 -40.96 -5.82
C PRO A 316 -23.94 -41.02 -6.94
N ALA A 317 -24.18 -41.90 -7.92
CA ALA A 317 -23.20 -42.25 -8.95
C ALA A 317 -22.65 -41.05 -9.75
N GLY A 318 -23.36 -39.91 -9.76
CA GLY A 318 -22.90 -38.65 -10.35
C GLY A 318 -21.70 -38.01 -9.64
N LEU A 319 -21.56 -38.19 -8.32
CA LEU A 319 -20.46 -37.62 -7.52
C LEU A 319 -19.16 -38.45 -7.58
N ARG A 320 -19.17 -39.64 -8.21
CA ARG A 320 -18.01 -40.53 -8.34
C ARG A 320 -17.27 -40.40 -9.69
N LEU A 321 -17.84 -39.67 -10.66
CA LEU A 321 -17.35 -39.64 -12.05
C LEU A 321 -16.42 -38.46 -12.38
N LEU A 322 -16.07 -37.63 -11.40
CA LEU A 322 -15.21 -36.44 -11.59
C LEU A 322 -13.70 -36.74 -11.67
N ASP A 323 -13.28 -38.00 -11.59
CA ASP A 323 -11.86 -38.40 -11.70
C ASP A 323 -11.34 -38.44 -13.17
N ALA A 324 -12.22 -38.45 -14.18
CA ALA A 324 -11.81 -38.65 -15.57
C ALA A 324 -12.12 -37.48 -16.53
N ALA A 325 -13.12 -36.65 -16.23
CA ALA A 325 -13.57 -35.59 -17.16
C ALA A 325 -12.95 -34.21 -16.89
N TYR A 326 -12.47 -33.93 -15.67
CA TYR A 326 -11.97 -32.60 -15.30
C TYR A 326 -10.53 -32.33 -15.77
N HIS A 327 -9.79 -33.35 -16.21
CA HIS A 327 -8.43 -33.22 -16.71
C HIS A 327 -8.32 -32.83 -18.20
N ALA A 328 -9.45 -32.67 -18.91
CA ALA A 328 -9.46 -32.47 -20.37
C ALA A 328 -9.75 -31.03 -20.85
N THR A 329 -10.05 -30.07 -19.97
CA THR A 329 -10.42 -28.69 -20.39
C THR A 329 -9.39 -27.62 -20.06
N ALA A 330 -8.12 -28.00 -19.83
CA ALA A 330 -7.03 -27.07 -19.53
C ALA A 330 -6.45 -26.30 -20.75
N ASP A 331 -6.98 -26.51 -21.97
CA ASP A 331 -6.45 -25.91 -23.21
C ASP A 331 -7.49 -25.03 -23.95
N LEU A 332 -7.93 -23.94 -23.32
CA LEU A 332 -8.57 -22.83 -24.06
C LEU A 332 -7.76 -21.54 -23.85
N PRO A 333 -7.31 -20.87 -24.93
CA PRO A 333 -6.42 -19.71 -24.82
C PRO A 333 -7.14 -18.46 -24.27
N ALA A 334 -6.48 -17.80 -23.32
CA ALA A 334 -6.93 -16.65 -22.53
C ALA A 334 -7.10 -15.32 -23.31
N GLN A 335 -7.08 -15.34 -24.64
CA GLN A 335 -6.95 -14.12 -25.45
C GLN A 335 -8.26 -13.34 -25.68
N GLN A 336 -9.42 -13.82 -25.22
CA GLN A 336 -10.73 -13.19 -25.50
C GLN A 336 -11.40 -12.50 -24.31
N ALA A 337 -10.81 -12.52 -23.11
CA ALA A 337 -11.36 -11.83 -21.93
C ALA A 337 -10.88 -10.38 -21.76
N ALA A 338 -9.90 -9.92 -22.55
CA ALA A 338 -9.21 -8.65 -22.30
C ALA A 338 -9.85 -7.39 -22.91
N SER A 339 -11.06 -7.44 -23.49
CA SER A 339 -11.66 -6.28 -24.18
C SER A 339 -12.80 -5.56 -23.44
N ALA A 340 -13.03 -5.86 -22.16
CA ALA A 340 -14.20 -5.35 -21.43
C ALA A 340 -13.94 -4.17 -20.47
N PHE A 341 -12.71 -3.63 -20.38
CA PHE A 341 -12.43 -2.46 -19.53
C PHE A 341 -12.16 -1.23 -20.40
N GLY A 342 -13.16 -0.34 -20.50
CA GLY A 342 -12.98 0.98 -21.11
C GLY A 342 -12.08 1.89 -20.26
N PRO A 343 -11.38 2.86 -20.86
CA PRO A 343 -10.47 3.76 -20.14
C PRO A 343 -11.25 4.71 -19.21
N PHE A 344 -10.84 4.77 -17.94
CA PHE A 344 -11.28 5.80 -16.99
C PHE A 344 -10.76 7.20 -17.38
N PRO A 345 -11.46 8.29 -17.02
CA PRO A 345 -11.08 9.63 -17.43
C PRO A 345 -9.71 10.03 -16.83
N ALA A 346 -8.82 10.54 -17.68
CA ALA A 346 -7.53 11.08 -17.29
C ALA A 346 -7.71 12.17 -16.22
N MET A 347 -7.12 11.97 -15.05
CA MET A 347 -7.01 13.00 -14.01
C MET A 347 -6.32 14.24 -14.62
N GLY A 348 -6.95 15.42 -14.49
CA GLY A 348 -6.48 16.66 -15.10
C GLY A 348 -5.14 17.16 -14.55
N VAL A 349 -4.57 18.17 -15.22
CA VAL A 349 -3.34 18.87 -14.82
C VAL A 349 -3.49 19.46 -13.39
N PRO A 350 -2.55 19.20 -12.46
CA PRO A 350 -2.66 19.69 -11.08
C PRO A 350 -2.69 21.22 -11.00
N ALA A 351 -3.67 21.77 -10.27
CA ALA A 351 -3.83 23.21 -10.06
C ALA A 351 -3.95 23.57 -8.56
N GLN A 352 -2.82 23.54 -7.84
CA GLN A 352 -2.81 23.59 -6.36
C GLN A 352 -2.48 24.95 -5.74
N LEU A 353 -2.14 25.97 -6.52
CA LEU A 353 -1.76 27.27 -5.97
C LEU A 353 -2.93 27.91 -5.19
N PRO A 354 -2.68 28.48 -4.00
CA PRO A 354 -3.65 29.32 -3.31
C PRO A 354 -4.08 30.51 -4.18
N PRO A 355 -5.23 31.15 -3.89
CA PRO A 355 -5.66 32.34 -4.60
C PRO A 355 -4.60 33.44 -4.60
N ASP A 356 -4.44 34.14 -5.73
CA ASP A 356 -3.54 35.28 -5.80
C ASP A 356 -4.07 36.44 -4.94
N SER A 357 -3.16 37.16 -4.28
CA SER A 357 -3.47 38.28 -3.39
C SER A 357 -3.53 39.61 -4.15
N ALA A 358 -4.27 39.65 -5.26
CA ALA A 358 -4.43 40.85 -6.08
C ALA A 358 -5.33 41.91 -5.39
N PRO A 359 -4.97 43.21 -5.43
CA PRO A 359 -3.79 43.78 -6.08
C PRO A 359 -2.49 43.58 -5.25
N PHE A 360 -1.42 43.12 -5.93
CA PHE A 360 -0.07 42.98 -5.38
C PHE A 360 0.78 44.18 -5.80
N THR A 361 1.51 44.80 -4.87
CA THR A 361 2.22 46.06 -5.09
C THR A 361 3.69 45.97 -4.68
N GLY A 362 4.57 46.60 -5.45
CA GLY A 362 6.01 46.62 -5.19
C GLY A 362 6.74 45.31 -5.53
N ARG A 363 7.97 45.15 -5.00
CA ARG A 363 8.82 43.95 -5.16
C ARG A 363 9.26 43.60 -6.58
N ARG A 364 9.26 44.61 -7.48
CA ARG A 364 9.65 44.46 -8.90
C ARG A 364 11.04 43.86 -9.08
N LYS A 365 12.01 44.23 -8.21
CA LYS A 365 13.38 43.69 -8.26
C LYS A 365 13.41 42.19 -7.96
N GLN A 366 12.62 41.73 -6.99
CA GLN A 366 12.57 40.32 -6.59
C GLN A 366 11.82 39.48 -7.62
N LEU A 367 10.73 39.99 -8.19
CA LEU A 367 10.03 39.34 -9.31
C LEU A 367 10.96 39.18 -10.52
N ALA A 368 11.70 40.22 -10.89
CA ALA A 368 12.67 40.15 -11.99
C ALA A 368 13.81 39.13 -11.72
N ALA A 369 14.22 38.97 -10.46
CA ALA A 369 15.22 37.97 -10.09
C ALA A 369 14.69 36.52 -10.25
N LEU A 370 13.42 36.29 -9.90
CA LEU A 370 12.74 35.00 -10.11
C LEU A 370 12.56 34.69 -11.60
N ASP A 371 12.22 35.70 -12.40
CA ASP A 371 12.12 35.59 -13.86
C ASP A 371 13.47 35.20 -14.49
N GLY A 372 14.54 35.89 -14.10
CA GLY A 372 15.89 35.55 -14.54
C GLY A 372 16.25 34.10 -14.19
N LEU A 373 15.92 33.63 -12.99
CA LEU A 373 16.17 32.24 -12.60
C LEU A 373 15.43 31.23 -13.48
N LEU A 374 14.17 31.50 -13.83
CA LEU A 374 13.40 30.64 -14.74
C LEU A 374 14.04 30.59 -16.13
N GLU A 375 14.46 31.73 -16.68
CA GLU A 375 15.17 31.81 -17.96
C GLU A 375 16.47 30.98 -17.94
N HIS A 376 17.26 31.09 -16.87
CA HIS A 376 18.50 30.32 -16.72
C HIS A 376 18.24 28.80 -16.67
N SER A 377 17.14 28.37 -16.03
CA SER A 377 16.77 26.95 -15.94
C SER A 377 16.35 26.33 -17.28
N ARG A 378 15.98 27.15 -18.27
CA ARG A 378 15.50 26.72 -19.59
C ARG A 378 16.62 26.48 -20.61
N HIS A 379 17.83 26.92 -20.31
CA HIS A 379 18.97 26.66 -21.21
C HIS A 379 19.32 25.17 -21.25
N LYS A 380 19.89 24.69 -22.37
CA LYS A 380 20.28 23.28 -22.56
C LYS A 380 21.26 22.75 -21.50
N ASN A 381 22.02 23.65 -20.87
CA ASN A 381 22.94 23.36 -19.77
C ASN A 381 22.46 23.95 -18.42
N GLY A 382 21.19 24.37 -18.34
CA GLY A 382 20.60 24.96 -17.14
C GLY A 382 20.42 23.93 -16.04
N SER A 383 20.60 24.37 -14.79
CA SER A 383 20.25 23.59 -13.60
C SER A 383 18.78 23.81 -13.22
N LEU A 384 18.26 23.01 -12.28
CA LEU A 384 16.97 23.27 -11.65
C LEU A 384 16.95 24.71 -11.09
N GLY A 385 15.91 25.48 -11.42
CA GLY A 385 15.73 26.82 -10.86
C GLY A 385 15.17 26.72 -9.44
N ILE A 386 15.99 26.95 -8.42
CA ILE A 386 15.57 26.95 -7.00
C ILE A 386 15.76 28.34 -6.42
N ALA A 387 14.70 28.93 -5.85
CA ALA A 387 14.77 30.20 -5.13
C ALA A 387 14.34 30.04 -3.67
N VAL A 388 15.07 30.66 -2.75
CA VAL A 388 14.71 30.75 -1.33
C VAL A 388 14.38 32.20 -0.99
N VAL A 389 13.09 32.48 -0.81
CA VAL A 389 12.58 33.79 -0.36
C VAL A 389 12.58 33.81 1.16
N HIS A 390 13.44 34.64 1.76
CA HIS A 390 13.60 34.67 3.21
C HIS A 390 13.46 36.07 3.82
N GLY A 391 13.04 36.15 5.08
CA GLY A 391 12.78 37.43 5.75
C GLY A 391 11.88 37.31 6.98
N PRO A 392 11.67 38.43 7.71
CA PRO A 392 10.88 38.45 8.94
C PRO A 392 9.41 38.01 8.73
N PRO A 393 8.67 37.67 9.79
CA PRO A 393 7.24 37.37 9.70
C PRO A 393 6.47 38.54 9.06
N ASP A 394 5.34 38.23 8.42
CA ASP A 394 4.40 39.19 7.82
C ASP A 394 4.95 40.12 6.71
N ILE A 395 6.18 39.86 6.25
CA ILE A 395 6.85 40.64 5.20
C ILE A 395 6.34 40.31 3.77
N GLY A 396 5.44 39.34 3.63
CA GLY A 396 4.82 38.96 2.35
C GLY A 396 5.56 37.93 1.51
N LYS A 397 6.37 37.04 2.11
CA LYS A 397 7.13 35.99 1.38
C LYS A 397 6.22 35.04 0.59
N SER A 398 5.21 34.49 1.26
CA SER A 398 4.22 33.59 0.67
C SER A 398 3.44 34.28 -0.45
N ALA A 399 3.05 35.54 -0.22
CA ALA A 399 2.37 36.35 -1.22
C ALA A 399 3.22 36.56 -2.47
N LEU A 400 4.52 36.88 -2.32
CA LEU A 400 5.44 37.02 -3.46
C LEU A 400 5.58 35.71 -4.25
N ALA A 401 5.76 34.58 -3.57
CA ALA A 401 5.95 33.27 -4.20
C ALA A 401 4.70 32.84 -5.00
N VAL A 402 3.52 32.95 -4.39
CA VAL A 402 2.24 32.61 -5.02
C VAL A 402 1.94 33.57 -6.18
N HIS A 403 2.15 34.88 -5.99
CA HIS A 403 1.90 35.88 -7.02
C HIS A 403 2.78 35.66 -8.26
N TRP A 404 4.08 35.41 -8.08
CA TRP A 404 4.97 35.08 -9.19
C TRP A 404 4.52 33.81 -9.93
N ALA A 405 4.12 32.77 -9.19
CA ALA A 405 3.67 31.51 -9.79
C ALA A 405 2.39 31.69 -10.62
N HIS A 406 1.45 32.56 -10.19
CA HIS A 406 0.27 32.93 -10.96
C HIS A 406 0.59 33.69 -12.25
N GLN A 407 1.56 34.62 -12.20
CA GLN A 407 1.98 35.36 -13.40
C GLN A 407 2.65 34.48 -14.46
N ARG A 408 3.16 33.31 -14.07
CA ARG A 408 3.95 32.41 -14.92
C ARG A 408 3.23 31.08 -15.19
N LEU A 409 1.91 30.98 -15.04
CA LEU A 409 1.19 29.72 -15.27
C LEU A 409 1.38 29.17 -16.70
N ASP A 410 1.39 30.03 -17.72
CA ASP A 410 1.60 29.63 -19.12
C ASP A 410 2.98 28.97 -19.36
N ASP A 411 3.94 29.26 -18.49
CA ASP A 411 5.29 28.71 -18.55
C ASP A 411 5.38 27.26 -18.03
N PHE A 412 4.34 26.78 -17.32
CA PHE A 412 4.24 25.48 -16.67
C PHE A 412 2.94 24.73 -17.06
N PRO A 413 2.80 24.28 -18.31
CA PRO A 413 1.57 23.67 -18.81
C PRO A 413 1.23 22.32 -18.17
N ASP A 414 2.20 21.66 -17.53
CA ASP A 414 2.02 20.36 -16.91
C ASP A 414 1.48 20.46 -15.48
N GLY A 415 1.45 21.67 -14.90
CA GLY A 415 0.71 21.98 -13.67
C GLY A 415 1.51 22.72 -12.60
N GLN A 416 0.84 22.97 -11.47
CA GLN A 416 1.36 23.70 -10.32
C GLN A 416 1.10 22.95 -9.02
N LEU A 417 2.17 22.79 -8.22
CA LEU A 417 2.16 22.08 -6.94
C LEU A 417 2.45 23.05 -5.80
N TYR A 418 1.70 22.91 -4.71
CA TYR A 418 1.82 23.78 -3.54
C TYR A 418 1.79 22.96 -2.24
N ALA A 419 2.70 23.27 -1.32
CA ALA A 419 2.67 22.72 0.03
C ALA A 419 3.12 23.74 1.07
N SER A 420 2.38 23.83 2.18
CA SER A 420 2.78 24.58 3.37
C SER A 420 3.40 23.62 4.39
N LEU A 421 4.65 23.87 4.79
CA LEU A 421 5.43 23.03 5.70
C LEU A 421 5.32 23.44 7.18
N GLN A 422 4.62 24.53 7.47
CA GLN A 422 4.26 24.99 8.82
C GLN A 422 5.47 25.16 9.76
N GLY A 423 6.62 25.57 9.21
CA GLY A 423 7.85 25.79 9.95
C GLY A 423 7.82 26.94 10.96
N SER A 424 6.76 27.75 10.96
CA SER A 424 6.51 28.83 11.92
C SER A 424 5.87 28.38 13.24
N ILE A 425 5.35 27.16 13.33
CA ILE A 425 4.69 26.64 14.54
C ILE A 425 5.76 26.19 15.56
N ASP A 426 5.46 26.41 16.84
CA ASP A 426 6.31 26.17 18.03
C ASP A 426 7.20 24.90 17.91
N PRO A 427 8.47 24.91 18.37
CA PRO A 427 9.43 23.79 18.21
C PRO A 427 8.98 22.43 18.78
N GLY A 428 7.88 22.40 19.55
CA GLY A 428 7.26 21.19 20.10
C GLY A 428 6.12 20.58 19.27
N HIS A 429 5.66 21.23 18.19
CA HIS A 429 4.65 20.68 17.29
C HIS A 429 5.29 19.93 16.12
N ARG A 430 4.66 18.82 15.69
CA ARG A 430 5.13 18.02 14.55
C ARG A 430 5.03 18.84 13.27
N THR A 431 6.17 19.31 12.75
CA THR A 431 6.27 19.91 11.41
C THR A 431 5.83 18.90 10.34
N VAL A 432 5.36 19.40 9.20
CA VAL A 432 4.95 18.53 8.09
C VAL A 432 6.20 17.83 7.54
N THR A 433 6.16 16.49 7.51
CA THR A 433 7.28 15.70 7.03
C THR A 433 7.33 15.68 5.49
N PRO A 434 8.53 15.59 4.88
CA PRO A 434 8.66 15.50 3.42
C PRO A 434 7.90 14.32 2.80
N ALA A 435 7.80 13.20 3.52
CA ALA A 435 7.05 12.03 3.10
C ALA A 435 5.55 12.34 2.88
N THR A 436 4.95 13.11 3.79
CA THR A 436 3.55 13.53 3.70
C THR A 436 3.32 14.44 2.50
N VAL A 437 4.22 15.41 2.27
CA VAL A 437 4.14 16.32 1.12
C VAL A 437 4.31 15.56 -0.20
N LEU A 438 5.32 14.68 -0.30
CA LEU A 438 5.55 13.84 -1.48
C LEU A 438 4.34 12.98 -1.81
N THR A 439 3.73 12.37 -0.79
CA THR A 439 2.52 11.57 -0.96
C THR A 439 1.38 12.40 -1.55
N GLY A 440 1.18 13.62 -1.05
CA GLY A 440 0.20 14.56 -1.59
C GLY A 440 0.46 14.94 -3.05
N PHE A 441 1.70 15.25 -3.41
CA PHE A 441 2.09 15.57 -4.79
C PHE A 441 1.94 14.39 -5.75
N ILE A 442 2.36 13.19 -5.32
CA ILE A 442 2.25 11.98 -6.15
C ILE A 442 0.77 11.64 -6.42
N ARG A 443 -0.09 11.78 -5.41
CA ARG A 443 -1.54 11.63 -5.57
C ARG A 443 -2.13 12.62 -6.57
N SER A 444 -1.74 13.90 -6.48
CA SER A 444 -2.27 14.92 -7.39
C SER A 444 -1.83 14.73 -8.83
N LEU A 445 -0.67 14.12 -9.05
CA LEU A 445 -0.18 13.71 -10.37
C LEU A 445 -0.91 12.48 -10.94
N GLY A 446 -1.96 11.98 -10.27
CA GLY A 446 -2.82 10.90 -10.74
C GLY A 446 -2.39 9.51 -10.28
N VAL A 447 -1.40 9.39 -9.40
CA VAL A 447 -0.99 8.09 -8.86
C VAL A 447 -1.96 7.64 -7.77
N ARG A 448 -2.51 6.44 -7.94
CA ARG A 448 -3.45 5.83 -7.00
C ARG A 448 -2.78 5.49 -5.67
N ASP A 449 -3.58 5.46 -4.61
CA ASP A 449 -3.10 5.15 -3.25
C ASP A 449 -2.39 3.80 -3.14
N ASP A 450 -2.78 2.83 -3.96
CA ASP A 450 -2.16 1.49 -4.00
C ASP A 450 -0.75 1.48 -4.60
N TRP A 451 -0.30 2.61 -5.16
CA TRP A 451 0.97 2.77 -5.87
C TRP A 451 1.93 3.70 -5.12
N LEU A 452 1.48 4.25 -3.99
CA LEU A 452 2.30 5.11 -3.16
C LEU A 452 3.45 4.32 -2.52
N PRO A 453 4.69 4.80 -2.63
CA PRO A 453 5.81 4.13 -2.00
C PRO A 453 5.78 4.22 -0.48
N ASP A 454 6.30 3.18 0.18
CA ASP A 454 6.33 3.08 1.64
C ASP A 454 7.46 3.93 2.27
N THR A 455 8.44 4.39 1.47
CA THR A 455 9.59 5.18 1.96
C THR A 455 9.75 6.51 1.23
N THR A 456 10.30 7.50 1.94
CA THR A 456 10.54 8.86 1.42
C THR A 456 11.45 8.85 0.19
N GLU A 457 12.46 7.97 0.15
CA GLU A 457 13.41 7.87 -0.96
C GLU A 457 12.73 7.35 -2.24
N GLU A 458 11.85 6.34 -2.12
CA GLU A 458 11.10 5.82 -3.26
C GLU A 458 10.06 6.83 -3.74
N ALA A 459 9.38 7.51 -2.81
CA ALA A 459 8.48 8.61 -3.13
C ALA A 459 9.24 9.74 -3.85
N THR A 460 10.46 10.06 -3.43
CA THR A 460 11.34 11.03 -4.10
C THR A 460 11.68 10.59 -5.53
N ALA A 461 12.07 9.33 -5.71
CA ALA A 461 12.43 8.78 -7.02
C ALA A 461 11.23 8.73 -7.98
N LEU A 462 10.05 8.33 -7.48
CA LEU A 462 8.81 8.32 -8.23
C LEU A 462 8.40 9.74 -8.62
N PHE A 463 8.41 10.68 -7.66
CA PHE A 463 8.12 12.09 -7.91
C PHE A 463 9.02 12.67 -9.02
N ARG A 464 10.33 12.46 -8.93
CA ARG A 464 11.28 12.91 -9.98
C ARG A 464 11.02 12.26 -11.33
N SER A 465 10.59 11.00 -11.35
CA SER A 465 10.25 10.29 -12.59
C SER A 465 8.95 10.80 -13.22
N LEU A 466 7.95 11.14 -12.41
CA LEU A 466 6.69 11.73 -12.87
C LEU A 466 6.88 13.13 -13.46
N LEU A 467 7.82 13.90 -12.90
CA LEU A 467 8.17 15.24 -13.38
C LEU A 467 9.20 15.22 -14.52
N ALA A 468 9.72 14.05 -14.89
CA ALA A 468 10.71 13.94 -15.94
C ALA A 468 10.11 14.34 -17.31
N GLY A 469 10.76 15.28 -18.00
CA GLY A 469 10.29 15.79 -19.29
C GLY A 469 9.05 16.69 -19.23
N ARG A 470 8.59 17.05 -18.01
CA ARG A 470 7.44 17.94 -17.78
C ARG A 470 7.88 19.23 -17.09
N ARG A 471 7.04 20.26 -17.19
CA ARG A 471 7.27 21.61 -16.67
C ARG A 471 6.22 21.98 -15.61
N PHE A 472 6.67 21.97 -14.37
CA PHE A 472 5.92 22.33 -13.18
C PHE A 472 6.55 23.52 -12.44
N VAL A 473 5.69 24.28 -11.76
CA VAL A 473 6.10 25.14 -10.65
C VAL A 473 5.77 24.47 -9.32
N VAL A 474 6.74 24.44 -8.41
CA VAL A 474 6.58 23.88 -7.06
C VAL A 474 6.81 24.98 -6.03
N VAL A 475 5.77 25.32 -5.27
CA VAL A 475 5.85 26.32 -4.21
C VAL A 475 5.81 25.62 -2.84
N LEU A 476 6.89 25.79 -2.07
CA LEU A 476 7.09 25.23 -0.74
C LEU A 476 7.08 26.36 0.28
N ASP A 477 5.97 26.52 0.99
CA ASP A 477 5.73 27.65 1.88
C ASP A 477 6.07 27.33 3.35
N ASP A 478 6.65 28.31 4.05
CA ASP A 478 6.97 28.27 5.48
C ASP A 478 7.90 27.11 5.88
N ILE A 479 9.07 27.04 5.27
CA ILE A 479 10.11 26.04 5.57
C ILE A 479 10.87 26.45 6.83
N ALA A 480 11.11 25.49 7.73
CA ALA A 480 11.99 25.66 8.88
C ALA A 480 13.44 25.25 8.55
N ASP A 481 13.62 24.13 7.86
CA ASP A 481 14.92 23.49 7.64
C ASP A 481 15.13 23.02 6.20
N ALA A 482 16.37 23.12 5.72
CA ALA A 482 16.78 22.73 4.36
C ALA A 482 16.53 21.23 4.05
N SER A 483 16.62 20.35 5.05
CA SER A 483 16.34 18.92 4.91
C SER A 483 14.91 18.63 4.46
N GLN A 484 13.96 19.53 4.74
CA GLN A 484 12.57 19.37 4.33
C GLN A 484 12.37 19.52 2.82
N VAL A 485 13.28 20.25 2.15
CA VAL A 485 13.16 20.62 0.74
C VAL A 485 13.84 19.62 -0.19
N ARG A 486 14.98 19.04 0.21
CA ARG A 486 15.84 18.21 -0.66
C ARG A 486 15.10 17.05 -1.37
N HIS A 487 14.17 16.42 -0.67
CA HIS A 487 13.36 15.31 -1.20
C HIS A 487 12.21 15.77 -2.10
N LEU A 488 11.84 17.05 -2.04
CA LEU A 488 10.77 17.68 -2.82
C LEU A 488 11.28 18.36 -4.10
N LEU A 489 12.59 18.29 -4.36
CA LEU A 489 13.19 18.88 -5.56
C LEU A 489 13.00 17.97 -6.78
N PRO A 490 12.44 18.49 -7.89
CA PRO A 490 12.43 17.83 -9.19
C PRO A 490 13.86 17.50 -9.67
N GLY A 491 14.01 16.50 -10.52
CA GLY A 491 15.33 16.10 -11.05
C GLY A 491 15.71 16.78 -12.36
N THR A 492 14.78 17.48 -13.00
CA THR A 492 14.88 17.92 -14.39
C THR A 492 14.88 19.44 -14.54
N PRO A 493 15.70 20.00 -15.45
CA PRO A 493 15.67 21.43 -15.79
C PRO A 493 14.33 21.81 -16.45
N GLY A 494 14.01 23.10 -16.43
CA GLY A 494 12.72 23.62 -16.90
C GLY A 494 11.58 23.59 -15.87
N ASN A 495 11.83 23.01 -14.68
CA ASN A 495 10.99 23.18 -13.50
C ASN A 495 11.50 24.34 -12.63
N ALA A 496 10.60 25.00 -11.90
CA ALA A 496 10.95 26.02 -10.91
C ALA A 496 10.47 25.62 -9.52
N VAL A 497 11.32 25.80 -8.51
CA VAL A 497 11.00 25.59 -7.10
C VAL A 497 11.17 26.91 -6.35
N ILE A 498 10.11 27.37 -5.70
CA ILE A 498 10.14 28.54 -4.81
C ILE A 498 9.88 28.09 -3.39
N ALA A 499 10.88 28.28 -2.55
CA ALA A 499 10.84 28.01 -1.11
C ALA A 499 10.69 29.32 -0.35
N THR A 500 9.78 29.40 0.63
CA THR A 500 9.73 30.53 1.57
C THR A 500 10.20 30.11 2.95
N SER A 501 10.96 30.97 3.64
CA SER A 501 11.49 30.67 4.97
C SER A 501 11.69 31.93 5.81
N ARG A 502 11.79 31.77 7.13
CA ARG A 502 12.22 32.85 8.03
C ARG A 502 13.74 33.03 8.03
N SER A 503 14.48 31.97 7.71
CA SER A 503 15.94 31.94 7.66
C SER A 503 16.44 31.78 6.21
N PRO A 504 17.69 32.16 5.90
CA PRO A 504 18.22 32.10 4.54
C PRO A 504 18.48 30.69 4.00
N LEU A 505 18.36 29.63 4.83
CA LEU A 505 18.61 28.23 4.46
C LEU A 505 19.94 28.05 3.69
N ALA A 506 21.05 28.51 4.26
CA ALA A 506 22.37 28.53 3.62
C ALA A 506 22.80 27.19 2.99
N ASP A 507 22.37 26.08 3.60
CA ASP A 507 22.57 24.73 3.08
C ASP A 507 22.02 24.53 1.66
N LEU A 508 20.82 25.06 1.35
CA LEU A 508 20.19 24.97 0.03
C LEU A 508 20.93 25.80 -1.02
N THR A 509 21.46 26.95 -0.61
CA THR A 509 22.25 27.81 -1.51
C THR A 509 23.59 27.16 -1.85
N THR A 510 24.20 26.47 -0.87
CA THR A 510 25.55 25.93 -1.01
C THR A 510 25.58 24.59 -1.77
N ARG A 511 24.61 23.69 -1.52
CA ARG A 511 24.63 22.34 -2.08
C ARG A 511 23.76 22.20 -3.33
N GLU A 512 22.62 22.87 -3.37
CA GLU A 512 21.65 22.76 -4.45
C GLU A 512 21.62 24.01 -5.36
N GLY A 513 22.49 25.00 -5.11
CA GLY A 513 22.66 26.19 -5.96
C GLY A 513 21.47 27.14 -5.92
N ALA A 514 20.69 27.12 -4.83
CA ALA A 514 19.50 27.96 -4.71
C ALA A 514 19.84 29.46 -4.67
N LEU A 515 19.05 30.26 -5.37
CA LEU A 515 19.10 31.73 -5.32
C LEU A 515 18.52 32.21 -4.00
N SER A 516 19.34 32.88 -3.18
CA SER A 516 18.88 33.51 -1.94
C SER A 516 18.26 34.88 -2.22
N LEU A 517 16.99 35.06 -1.87
CA LEU A 517 16.22 36.29 -2.09
C LEU A 517 15.75 36.88 -0.75
N PRO A 518 16.49 37.86 -0.19
CA PRO A 518 16.07 38.54 1.03
C PRO A 518 14.88 39.47 0.77
N LEU A 519 13.88 39.38 1.64
CA LEU A 519 12.72 40.24 1.70
C LEU A 519 12.76 41.08 2.99
N GLY A 520 12.96 42.39 2.83
CA GLY A 520 12.89 43.38 3.91
C GLY A 520 11.57 44.14 3.88
N ALA A 521 11.42 45.20 4.69
CA ALA A 521 10.24 46.08 4.65
C ALA A 521 10.03 46.71 3.26
N LEU A 522 8.85 47.27 2.99
CA LEU A 522 8.61 48.02 1.76
C LEU A 522 9.48 49.27 1.74
N THR A 523 9.93 49.69 0.56
CA THR A 523 10.52 51.02 0.43
C THR A 523 9.44 52.10 0.63
N ALA A 524 9.85 53.35 0.84
CA ALA A 524 8.89 54.46 0.93
C ALA A 524 8.01 54.55 -0.34
N ASP A 525 8.62 54.39 -1.51
CA ASP A 525 7.91 54.41 -2.80
C ASP A 525 6.93 53.24 -2.92
N GLU A 526 7.34 52.01 -2.53
CA GLU A 526 6.48 50.82 -2.58
C GLU A 526 5.31 50.93 -1.58
N ALA A 527 5.56 51.49 -0.39
CA ALA A 527 4.53 51.72 0.62
C ALA A 527 3.53 52.79 0.15
N HIS A 528 4.01 53.87 -0.47
CA HIS A 528 3.14 54.88 -1.06
C HIS A 528 2.31 54.31 -2.22
N GLU A 529 2.91 53.52 -3.11
CA GLU A 529 2.22 52.82 -4.20
C GLU A 529 1.09 51.93 -3.65
N LEU A 530 1.32 51.22 -2.54
CA LEU A 530 0.31 50.37 -1.89
C LEU A 530 -0.86 51.20 -1.35
N ILE A 531 -0.56 52.33 -0.69
CA ILE A 531 -1.58 53.26 -0.18
C ILE A 531 -2.41 53.81 -1.34
N VAL A 532 -1.77 54.30 -2.41
CA VAL A 532 -2.46 54.82 -3.60
C VAL A 532 -3.36 53.76 -4.23
N THR A 533 -2.86 52.52 -4.35
CA THR A 533 -3.61 51.41 -4.97
C THR A 533 -4.88 51.06 -4.19
N HIS A 534 -4.84 51.12 -2.86
CA HIS A 534 -5.95 50.66 -2.01
C HIS A 534 -6.85 51.81 -1.49
N LEU A 535 -6.33 53.03 -1.35
CA LEU A 535 -7.06 54.21 -0.86
C LEU A 535 -7.50 55.16 -1.97
N GLY A 536 -6.85 55.07 -3.14
CA GLY A 536 -7.03 55.99 -4.27
C GLY A 536 -5.99 57.12 -4.30
N ALA A 537 -5.57 57.51 -5.50
CA ALA A 537 -4.57 58.57 -5.73
C ALA A 537 -5.01 59.91 -5.14
N GLU A 538 -6.28 60.30 -5.33
CA GLU A 538 -6.81 61.59 -4.86
C GLU A 538 -6.63 61.80 -3.36
N ARG A 539 -6.94 60.79 -2.53
CA ARG A 539 -6.82 60.87 -1.07
C ARG A 539 -5.36 60.79 -0.61
N ALA A 540 -4.57 59.94 -1.23
CA ALA A 540 -3.16 59.76 -0.87
C ALA A 540 -2.32 61.00 -1.23
N GLU A 541 -2.62 61.66 -2.35
CA GLU A 541 -1.93 62.86 -2.84
C GLU A 541 -2.44 64.15 -2.18
N ALA A 542 -3.67 64.16 -1.64
CA ALA A 542 -4.17 65.27 -0.83
C ALA A 542 -3.44 65.43 0.51
N GLU A 543 -2.97 64.31 1.10
CA GLU A 543 -2.23 64.29 2.37
C GLU A 543 -0.93 63.47 2.28
N PRO A 544 0.05 63.86 1.43
CA PRO A 544 1.22 63.02 1.13
C PRO A 544 2.14 62.84 2.35
N GLY A 545 2.25 63.87 3.20
CA GLY A 545 2.98 63.80 4.47
C GLY A 545 2.34 62.81 5.44
N ALA A 546 1.01 62.83 5.58
CA ALA A 546 0.29 61.90 6.46
C ALA A 546 0.32 60.46 5.94
N ALA A 547 0.28 60.26 4.61
CA ALA A 547 0.47 58.95 4.00
C ALA A 547 1.87 58.38 4.26
N GLY A 548 2.92 59.22 4.17
CA GLY A 548 4.28 58.84 4.55
C GLY A 548 4.41 58.50 6.03
N GLU A 549 3.76 59.27 6.91
CA GLU A 549 3.72 58.99 8.35
C GLU A 549 2.95 57.70 8.67
N LEU A 550 1.87 57.40 7.96
CA LEU A 550 1.14 56.14 8.09
C LEU A 550 2.04 54.94 7.75
N ALA A 551 2.80 55.03 6.66
CA ALA A 551 3.76 54.01 6.27
C ALA A 551 4.84 53.80 7.35
N ALA A 552 5.36 54.90 7.91
CA ALA A 552 6.35 54.84 8.98
C ALA A 552 5.80 54.25 10.29
N VAL A 553 4.56 54.57 10.68
CA VAL A 553 3.91 54.01 11.88
C VAL A 553 3.62 52.51 11.72
N CYS A 554 3.45 52.02 10.50
CA CYS A 554 3.33 50.59 10.21
C CYS A 554 4.68 49.91 9.95
N ASP A 555 5.81 50.54 10.29
CA ASP A 555 7.18 50.04 10.06
C ASP A 555 7.45 49.61 8.60
N HIS A 556 6.70 50.19 7.65
CA HIS A 556 6.68 49.78 6.24
C HIS A 556 6.41 48.27 6.01
N LEU A 557 5.70 47.61 6.95
CA LEU A 557 5.29 46.22 6.83
C LEU A 557 4.03 46.10 5.94
N PRO A 558 4.04 45.25 4.89
CA PRO A 558 2.92 45.16 3.95
C PRO A 558 1.58 44.83 4.59
N LEU A 559 1.54 43.89 5.54
CA LEU A 559 0.29 43.44 6.14
C LEU A 559 -0.34 44.50 7.04
N ASP A 560 0.46 45.16 7.87
CA ASP A 560 -0.02 46.22 8.77
C ASP A 560 -0.46 47.45 7.99
N LEU A 561 0.25 47.77 6.90
CA LEU A 561 -0.14 48.85 6.00
C LEU A 561 -1.46 48.54 5.28
N ARG A 562 -1.63 47.32 4.74
CA ARG A 562 -2.91 46.90 4.11
C ARG A 562 -4.08 46.95 5.10
N ARG A 563 -3.88 46.49 6.33
CA ARG A 563 -4.91 46.56 7.39
C ARG A 563 -5.28 48.01 7.72
N SER A 564 -4.28 48.87 7.85
CA SER A 564 -4.47 50.30 8.14
C SER A 564 -5.20 51.01 6.99
N VAL A 565 -4.81 50.76 5.75
CA VAL A 565 -5.46 51.35 4.57
C VAL A 565 -6.88 50.81 4.38
N ALA A 566 -7.13 49.51 4.62
CA ALA A 566 -8.47 48.95 4.56
C ALA A 566 -9.42 49.61 5.58
N ARG A 567 -8.93 49.91 6.79
CA ARG A 567 -9.71 50.65 7.81
C ARG A 567 -9.99 52.10 7.40
N LEU A 568 -9.03 52.76 6.76
CA LEU A 568 -9.21 54.11 6.20
C LEU A 568 -10.15 54.13 5.00
N ALA A 569 -10.15 53.09 4.17
CA ALA A 569 -11.08 52.93 3.04
C ALA A 569 -12.52 52.74 3.54
N ALA A 570 -12.71 52.04 4.67
CA ALA A 570 -14.01 51.88 5.32
C ALA A 570 -14.53 53.16 6.02
N ALA A 571 -13.71 54.22 6.14
CA ALA A 571 -14.07 55.50 6.72
C ALA A 571 -13.71 56.66 5.76
N PRO A 572 -14.53 56.89 4.70
CA PRO A 572 -14.19 57.82 3.62
C PRO A 572 -13.96 59.27 4.06
N ASP A 573 -14.73 59.74 5.05
CA ASP A 573 -14.69 61.13 5.53
C ASP A 573 -13.54 61.40 6.51
N ARG A 574 -12.80 60.35 6.91
CA ARG A 574 -11.76 60.46 7.92
C ARG A 574 -10.41 60.82 7.28
N PRO A 575 -9.75 61.92 7.68
CA PRO A 575 -8.44 62.28 7.13
C PRO A 575 -7.34 61.31 7.59
N ILE A 576 -6.31 61.14 6.76
CA ILE A 576 -5.20 60.21 7.03
C ILE A 576 -4.44 60.66 8.27
N SER A 577 -4.20 61.97 8.39
CA SER A 577 -3.52 62.58 9.53
C SER A 577 -4.18 62.29 10.89
N GLU A 578 -5.51 62.29 10.96
CA GLU A 578 -6.24 61.98 12.20
C GLU A 578 -6.12 60.49 12.58
N PHE A 579 -6.15 59.60 11.59
CA PHE A 579 -5.96 58.15 11.81
C PHE A 579 -4.55 57.83 12.31
N VAL A 580 -3.52 58.45 11.73
CA VAL A 580 -2.13 58.34 12.18
C VAL A 580 -1.98 58.82 13.63
N ALA A 581 -2.62 59.93 13.99
CA ALA A 581 -2.61 60.45 15.35
C ALA A 581 -3.26 59.47 16.35
N GLU A 582 -4.34 58.77 15.97
CA GLU A 582 -4.94 57.72 16.80
C GLU A 582 -3.98 56.53 16.99
N LEU A 583 -3.37 56.03 15.92
CA LEU A 583 -2.43 54.91 15.98
C LEU A 583 -1.24 55.19 16.91
N ARG A 584 -0.72 56.42 16.89
CA ARG A 584 0.35 56.88 17.79
C ARG A 584 -0.08 57.01 19.25
N ARG A 585 -1.35 57.29 19.52
CA ARG A 585 -1.88 57.34 20.90
C ARG A 585 -2.07 55.93 21.46
N GLY A 586 -2.52 54.97 20.65
CA GLY A 586 -2.70 53.57 21.06
C GLY A 586 -1.40 52.80 21.31
N THR A 587 -0.29 53.18 20.68
CA THR A 587 1.03 52.54 20.86
C THR A 587 1.76 52.95 22.14
N ARG A 588 1.24 53.91 22.92
CA ARG A 588 1.87 54.42 24.16
C ARG A 588 1.41 53.73 25.46
N GLU A 589 0.48 52.77 25.41
CA GLU A 589 0.12 51.95 26.57
C GLU A 589 1.02 50.71 26.69
N PRO A 590 1.73 50.48 27.82
CA PRO A 590 2.82 49.50 27.92
C PRO A 590 2.43 48.01 27.94
N ASN A 591 1.23 47.64 27.47
CA ASN A 591 0.80 46.24 27.45
C ASN A 591 0.14 45.78 26.13
N ASN A 592 0.28 46.56 25.06
CA ASN A 592 -0.36 46.26 23.77
C ASN A 592 0.71 46.12 22.67
N LEU A 593 1.59 45.12 22.80
CA LEU A 593 2.68 44.89 21.85
C LEU A 593 2.22 44.35 20.46
N TYR A 594 0.91 44.19 20.24
CA TYR A 594 0.33 43.93 18.90
C TYR A 594 -1.12 44.45 18.86
N PRO A 595 -1.42 45.63 18.28
CA PRO A 595 -2.77 46.21 18.29
C PRO A 595 -3.78 45.49 17.37
N PHE A 596 -3.39 44.41 16.69
CA PHE A 596 -4.15 43.81 15.59
C PHE A 596 -4.87 42.48 15.90
N GLN A 597 -4.81 41.92 17.12
CA GLN A 597 -5.47 40.63 17.44
C GLN A 597 -6.66 40.69 18.40
N SER A 598 -7.02 41.84 18.97
CA SER A 598 -7.94 41.88 20.13
C SER A 598 -9.28 42.58 19.84
N ARG A 599 -10.07 42.10 18.87
CA ARG A 599 -11.53 42.39 18.86
C ARG A 599 -12.48 41.25 18.51
N GLU A 600 -12.02 40.11 17.97
CA GLU A 600 -12.93 39.00 17.62
C GLU A 600 -13.21 37.99 18.75
N ARG A 601 -12.53 38.07 19.91
CA ARG A 601 -12.77 37.15 21.05
C ARG A 601 -13.77 37.64 22.10
N SER A 602 -14.25 38.89 22.04
CA SER A 602 -15.10 39.46 23.10
C SER A 602 -16.62 39.29 22.91
N SER A 603 -17.08 38.55 21.91
CA SER A 603 -18.52 38.28 21.70
C SER A 603 -19.00 36.90 22.18
N ALA A 604 -18.14 36.05 22.74
CA ALA A 604 -18.50 34.66 23.08
C ALA A 604 -18.42 34.27 24.57
N THR A 605 -18.20 35.18 25.53
CA THR A 605 -18.10 34.79 26.96
C THR A 605 -18.71 35.79 27.94
N ARG A 606 -19.93 36.24 27.64
CA ARG A 606 -20.82 36.85 28.66
C ARG A 606 -22.20 36.21 28.59
N ARG A 607 -22.28 34.99 29.13
CA ARG A 607 -23.49 34.38 29.69
C ARG A 607 -23.05 33.05 30.30
N ASP A 608 -22.90 33.09 31.61
CA ASP A 608 -23.13 32.05 32.64
C ASP A 608 -21.97 31.99 33.63
N ASP A 609 -22.07 32.81 34.67
CA ASP A 609 -21.35 32.63 35.93
C ASP A 609 -22.27 33.14 37.04
N GLY A 610 -23.20 32.27 37.41
CA GLY A 610 -24.28 32.58 38.33
C GLY A 610 -24.74 31.39 39.15
N GLU A 611 -23.93 30.35 39.40
CA GLU A 611 -24.30 29.30 40.36
C GLU A 611 -23.13 28.37 40.70
N ASP A 612 -22.19 28.78 41.58
CA ASP A 612 -21.44 27.79 42.38
C ASP A 612 -20.76 28.33 43.65
N ARG A 613 -21.51 29.13 44.42
CA ARG A 613 -21.17 29.44 45.83
C ARG A 613 -22.16 28.74 46.77
N ARG A 614 -22.19 27.41 46.76
CA ARG A 614 -22.80 26.58 47.83
C ARG A 614 -22.40 25.11 47.64
N LYS A 615 -21.20 24.75 48.12
CA LYS A 615 -20.81 23.39 48.58
C LYS A 615 -19.31 23.34 48.94
N ARG A 616 -18.95 24.04 50.01
CA ARG A 616 -17.82 23.65 50.88
C ARG A 616 -18.26 23.78 52.33
N SER A 617 -19.09 22.82 52.73
CA SER A 617 -19.34 22.45 54.12
C SER A 617 -19.78 20.99 54.08
N LEU A 618 -19.03 20.13 54.79
CA LEU A 618 -19.21 18.67 54.93
C LEU A 618 -18.86 17.91 53.63
N THR A 619 -17.90 16.98 53.56
CA THR A 619 -17.33 16.05 54.54
C THR A 619 -15.97 15.61 54.01
#